data_AF-A0A3B7PSE3-F1
#
_entry.id   AF-A0A3B7PSE3-F1
#
_cell.length_a   1.000
_cell.length_b   1.000
_cell.length_c   1.000
_cell.angle_alpha   90.00
_cell.angle_beta   90.00
_cell.angle_gamma   90.00
#
_symmetry.space_group_name_H-M   'P 1'
#
loop_
_entity.id
_entity.type
_entity.pdbx_description
1 polymer ?
#
loop_
_entity_poly.entity_id
_entity_poly.type
_entity_poly.pdbx_seq_one_letter_code
_entity_poly.pdbx_strand_id
1 'polypeptide(L)'
;MFQKIIAFFFFTIFSFQIALAQEVQPQFSPQVQKAKNQIQLTFNTLFQSNDTNKNTKVDPALKQLLLQNNEEKIKEYLDQQQNLFLKQINRYIKQGDPSASLALLEFALFSQDSELKEQVDLRPIQKLSNQNDAYASYLLAQYYSNTERYIPLLEKAGQQGSAAAQMTLADEYGFRLPVEQQDTQKAEFWANKAKQNLGEAAYTEQKCALANCDLEEFEMVDFSKITQQ
;
A
#
# COMPACT_ATOMS: atom_id res chain seq x y z
N MET A 1 24.16 -8.69 -0.07
CA MET A 1 23.33 -9.33 -1.12
C MET A 1 21.84 -9.17 -0.83
N PHE A 2 21.37 -9.32 0.41
CA PHE A 2 19.97 -9.08 0.81
C PHE A 2 19.46 -7.64 0.57
N GLN A 3 20.29 -6.61 0.74
CA GLN A 3 19.89 -5.22 0.42
C GLN A 3 19.49 -5.01 -1.05
N LYS A 4 20.00 -5.82 -1.99
CA LYS A 4 19.64 -5.72 -3.42
C LYS A 4 18.41 -6.56 -3.79
N ILE A 5 18.12 -7.62 -3.04
CA ILE A 5 16.96 -8.50 -3.28
C ILE A 5 15.69 -7.88 -2.66
N ILE A 6 15.83 -7.21 -1.50
CA ILE A 6 14.71 -6.48 -0.87
C ILE A 6 14.37 -5.19 -1.64
N ALA A 7 15.37 -4.53 -2.25
CA ALA A 7 15.18 -3.30 -3.02
C ALA A 7 14.28 -3.45 -4.26
N PHE A 8 14.16 -4.66 -4.82
CA PHE A 8 13.35 -4.90 -6.01
C PHE A 8 11.86 -5.14 -5.72
N PHE A 9 11.48 -5.34 -4.45
CA PHE A 9 10.16 -5.87 -4.12
C PHE A 9 9.14 -4.85 -3.59
N PHE A 10 9.54 -3.64 -3.19
CA PHE A 10 8.65 -2.77 -2.40
C PHE A 10 8.80 -1.26 -2.63
N PHE A 11 9.21 -0.82 -3.82
CA PHE A 11 9.37 0.63 -4.07
C PHE A 11 8.05 1.40 -4.29
N THR A 12 6.87 0.76 -4.28
CA THR A 12 5.63 1.45 -4.71
C THR A 12 4.58 1.67 -3.65
N ILE A 13 4.69 1.11 -2.44
CA ILE A 13 3.63 1.31 -1.43
C ILE A 13 4.26 1.22 -0.06
N PHE A 14 4.74 2.32 0.51
CA PHE A 14 4.59 2.68 1.93
C PHE A 14 5.44 3.91 2.28
N SER A 15 4.98 5.07 1.80
CA SER A 15 5.37 6.37 2.36
C SER A 15 4.17 7.04 3.02
N PHE A 16 3.30 6.31 3.72
CA PHE A 16 2.24 6.93 4.54
C PHE A 16 2.77 7.28 5.94
N GLN A 17 3.84 8.08 5.99
CA GLN A 17 4.14 8.95 7.13
C GLN A 17 4.49 10.38 6.71
N ILE A 18 4.04 10.82 5.53
CA ILE A 18 3.87 12.25 5.32
C ILE A 18 2.57 12.62 6.03
N ALA A 19 2.64 13.59 6.94
CA ALA A 19 1.48 14.20 7.57
C ALA A 19 0.61 14.86 6.48
N LEU A 20 -0.25 14.08 5.83
CA LEU A 20 -1.19 14.55 4.83
C LEU A 20 -2.44 14.99 5.57
N ALA A 21 -2.60 16.31 5.66
CA ALA A 21 -3.57 16.97 6.53
C ALA A 21 -5.05 16.66 6.23
N GLN A 22 -5.40 15.84 5.22
CA GLN A 22 -6.80 15.60 4.82
C GLN A 22 -7.08 14.22 4.21
N GLU A 23 -6.20 13.22 4.37
CA GLU A 23 -6.58 11.87 3.96
C GLU A 23 -7.52 11.25 5.01
N VAL A 24 -8.66 10.69 4.56
CA VAL A 24 -9.60 9.96 5.43
C VAL A 24 -8.86 8.80 6.08
N GLN A 25 -8.43 8.99 7.32
CA GLN A 25 -7.70 7.97 8.05
C GLN A 25 -8.62 6.79 8.33
N PRO A 26 -8.19 5.55 8.02
CA PRO A 26 -8.99 4.37 8.30
C PRO A 26 -9.27 4.23 9.80
N GLN A 27 -10.53 4.01 10.14
CA GLN A 27 -10.95 3.86 11.53
C GLN A 27 -10.81 2.40 11.98
N PHE A 28 -9.62 2.05 12.47
CA PHE A 28 -9.41 0.77 13.12
C PHE A 28 -9.81 0.81 14.59
N SER A 29 -10.31 -0.31 15.11
CA SER A 29 -10.48 -0.45 16.55
C SER A 29 -9.12 -0.35 17.26
N PRO A 30 -9.06 0.07 18.55
CA PRO A 30 -7.79 0.22 19.26
C PRO A 30 -6.93 -1.05 19.30
N GLN A 31 -7.57 -2.21 19.36
CA GLN A 31 -6.90 -3.52 19.39
C GLN A 31 -6.32 -3.91 18.02
N VAL A 32 -7.04 -3.62 16.92
CA VAL A 32 -6.55 -3.82 15.56
C VAL A 32 -5.41 -2.85 15.27
N GLN A 33 -5.57 -1.57 15.63
CA GLN A 33 -4.51 -0.57 15.45
C GLN A 33 -3.24 -0.95 16.22
N LYS A 34 -3.38 -1.48 17.44
CA LYS A 34 -2.23 -1.98 18.22
C LYS A 34 -1.49 -3.11 17.49
N ALA A 35 -2.23 -4.08 16.93
CA ALA A 35 -1.65 -5.18 16.15
C ALA A 35 -0.93 -4.66 14.89
N LYS A 36 -1.56 -3.74 14.15
CA LYS A 36 -0.96 -3.07 12.98
C LYS A 36 0.33 -2.33 13.35
N ASN A 37 0.32 -1.57 14.43
CA ASN A 37 1.50 -0.84 14.89
C ASN A 37 2.66 -1.78 15.22
N GLN A 38 2.38 -2.97 15.76
CA GLN A 38 3.41 -3.97 16.06
C GLN A 38 4.09 -4.48 14.78
N ILE A 39 3.31 -4.94 13.80
CA ILE A 39 3.89 -5.44 12.54
C ILE A 39 4.54 -4.32 11.72
N GLN A 40 4.03 -3.08 11.82
CA GLN A 40 4.64 -1.91 11.17
C GLN A 40 6.06 -1.64 11.70
N LEU A 41 6.35 -1.85 12.99
CA LEU A 41 7.72 -1.71 13.51
C LEU A 41 8.67 -2.69 12.82
N THR A 42 8.22 -3.92 12.61
CA THR A 42 8.98 -4.96 11.90
C THR A 42 9.27 -4.52 10.47
N PHE A 43 8.25 -4.05 9.74
CA PHE A 43 8.42 -3.53 8.37
C PHE A 43 9.33 -2.30 8.31
N ASN A 44 9.10 -1.30 9.17
CA ASN A 44 9.97 -0.12 9.25
C ASN A 44 11.43 -0.50 9.44
N THR A 45 11.70 -1.54 10.24
CA THR A 45 13.07 -1.98 10.52
C THR A 45 13.67 -2.75 9.36
N LEU A 46 12.87 -3.59 8.69
CA LEU A 46 13.30 -4.36 7.53
C LEU A 46 13.60 -3.45 6.32
N PHE A 47 12.79 -2.40 6.13
CA PHE A 47 12.85 -1.49 4.98
C PHE A 47 13.66 -0.23 5.24
N GLN A 48 14.30 -0.09 6.40
CA GLN A 48 15.19 1.04 6.67
C GLN A 48 16.42 1.01 5.76
N SER A 49 16.34 1.68 4.62
CA SER A 49 17.44 1.93 3.70
C SER A 49 18.17 3.21 4.10
N ASN A 50 19.05 3.17 5.10
CA ASN A 50 19.91 4.30 5.53
C ASN A 50 19.19 5.65 5.78
N ASP A 51 17.86 5.65 5.88
CA ASP A 51 17.10 6.89 5.81
C ASP A 51 17.22 7.69 7.11
N THR A 52 17.47 8.98 6.96
CA THR A 52 17.95 9.90 8.01
C THR A 52 16.86 10.39 8.96
N ASN A 53 15.63 9.87 8.83
CA ASN A 53 14.51 10.24 9.68
C ASN A 53 14.61 9.61 11.07
N LYS A 54 15.23 10.34 12.00
CA LYS A 54 15.49 9.94 13.40
C LYS A 54 14.23 9.61 14.22
N ASN A 55 13.03 9.89 13.71
CA ASN A 55 11.78 9.74 14.46
C ASN A 55 11.02 8.44 14.14
N THR A 56 11.43 7.66 13.14
CA THR A 56 10.76 6.41 12.77
C THR A 56 11.03 5.34 13.84
N LYS A 57 9.96 4.86 14.49
CA LYS A 57 10.07 3.78 15.47
C LYS A 57 10.44 2.46 14.78
N VAL A 58 11.34 1.73 15.41
CA VAL A 58 11.88 0.44 14.96
C VAL A 58 11.60 -0.67 15.95
N ASP A 59 11.67 -1.89 15.46
CA ASP A 59 11.75 -3.12 16.21
C ASP A 59 13.22 -3.33 16.65
N PRO A 60 13.54 -3.16 17.95
CA PRO A 60 14.91 -3.28 18.43
C PRO A 60 15.46 -4.70 18.34
N ALA A 61 14.61 -5.72 18.44
CA ALA A 61 15.04 -7.11 18.34
C ALA A 61 15.43 -7.44 16.91
N LEU A 62 14.59 -7.09 15.93
CA LEU A 62 14.92 -7.28 14.52
C LEU A 62 16.16 -6.46 14.13
N LYS A 63 16.27 -5.21 14.59
CA LYS A 63 17.45 -4.38 14.32
C LYS A 63 18.74 -5.04 14.79
N GLN A 64 18.73 -5.65 15.97
CA GLN A 64 19.89 -6.38 16.49
C GLN A 64 20.21 -7.63 15.66
N LEU A 65 19.19 -8.37 15.21
CA LEU A 65 19.38 -9.54 14.34
C LEU A 65 19.97 -9.14 12.97
N LEU A 66 19.51 -8.03 12.40
CA LEU A 66 20.05 -7.45 11.16
C LEU A 66 21.54 -7.07 11.33
N LEU A 67 21.91 -6.44 12.45
CA LEU A 67 23.32 -6.12 12.75
C LEU A 67 24.21 -7.35 12.90
N GLN A 68 23.65 -8.46 13.38
CA GLN A 68 24.34 -9.74 13.50
C GLN A 68 24.45 -10.50 12.18
N ASN A 69 23.74 -10.04 11.12
CA ASN A 69 23.68 -10.66 9.81
C ASN A 69 23.39 -12.18 9.85
N ASN A 70 22.49 -12.59 10.76
CA ASN A 70 22.08 -13.99 10.90
C ASN A 70 20.75 -14.19 10.18
N GLU A 71 20.83 -14.58 8.90
CA GLU A 71 19.68 -14.69 8.00
C GLU A 71 18.61 -15.67 8.49
N GLU A 72 19.02 -16.81 9.07
CA GLU A 72 18.12 -17.81 9.63
C GLU A 72 17.28 -17.22 10.77
N LYS A 73 17.94 -16.58 11.74
CA LYS A 73 17.24 -15.94 12.88
C LYS A 73 16.40 -14.76 12.45
N ILE A 74 16.83 -13.99 11.46
CA ILE A 74 16.03 -12.90 10.89
C ILE A 74 14.74 -13.47 10.29
N LYS A 75 14.84 -14.51 9.47
CA LYS A 75 13.68 -15.17 8.87
C LYS A 75 12.74 -15.73 9.92
N GLU A 76 13.26 -16.50 10.88
CA GLU A 76 12.46 -17.04 11.99
C GLU A 76 11.71 -15.93 12.76
N TYR A 77 12.38 -14.81 13.00
CA TYR A 77 11.77 -13.68 13.69
C TYR A 77 10.65 -13.03 12.86
N LEU A 78 10.87 -12.82 11.55
CA LEU A 78 9.86 -12.28 10.65
C LEU A 78 8.63 -13.19 10.59
N ASP A 79 8.84 -14.50 10.44
CA ASP A 79 7.78 -15.51 10.45
C ASP A 79 6.99 -15.48 11.77
N GLN A 80 7.68 -15.31 12.91
CA GLN A 80 7.04 -15.17 14.22
C GLN A 80 6.17 -13.91 14.31
N GLN A 81 6.66 -12.75 13.84
CA GLN A 81 5.88 -11.50 13.89
C GLN A 81 4.66 -11.57 12.98
N GLN A 82 4.80 -12.11 11.76
CA GLN A 82 3.69 -12.35 10.85
C GLN A 82 2.64 -13.29 11.48
N ASN A 83 3.06 -14.42 12.02
CA ASN A 83 2.16 -15.37 12.68
C ASN A 83 1.44 -14.76 13.89
N LEU A 84 2.13 -13.92 14.67
CA LEU A 84 1.52 -13.21 15.78
C LEU A 84 0.43 -12.24 15.30
N PHE A 85 0.73 -11.45 14.26
CA PHE A 85 -0.23 -10.53 13.64
C PHE A 85 -1.46 -11.29 13.14
N LEU A 86 -1.28 -12.33 12.31
CA LEU A 86 -2.38 -13.13 11.76
C LEU A 86 -3.23 -13.77 12.87
N LYS A 87 -2.60 -14.28 13.93
CA LYS A 87 -3.31 -14.86 15.09
C LYS A 87 -4.16 -13.82 15.83
N GLN A 88 -3.65 -12.59 16.00
CA GLN A 88 -4.38 -11.51 16.64
C GLN A 88 -5.56 -11.06 15.77
N ILE A 89 -5.31 -10.77 14.48
CA ILE A 89 -6.35 -10.31 13.55
C ILE A 89 -7.47 -11.34 13.40
N ASN A 90 -7.14 -12.62 13.21
CA ASN A 90 -8.14 -13.68 13.14
C ASN A 90 -8.97 -13.82 14.43
N ARG A 91 -8.40 -13.51 15.59
CA ARG A 91 -9.16 -13.45 16.85
C ARG A 91 -10.17 -12.31 16.82
N TYR A 92 -9.77 -11.12 16.38
CA TYR A 92 -10.66 -9.95 16.31
C TYR A 92 -11.77 -10.12 15.27
N ILE A 93 -11.48 -10.78 14.14
CA ILE A 93 -12.50 -11.18 13.14
C ILE A 93 -13.54 -12.09 13.79
N LYS A 94 -13.12 -13.12 14.56
CA LYS A 94 -14.04 -14.01 15.29
C LYS A 94 -14.87 -13.28 16.36
N GLN A 95 -14.38 -12.17 16.89
CA GLN A 95 -15.10 -11.29 17.82
C GLN A 95 -16.06 -10.32 17.11
N GLY A 96 -16.10 -10.33 15.78
CA GLY A 96 -17.00 -9.50 14.98
C GLY A 96 -16.48 -8.09 14.70
N ASP A 97 -15.17 -7.84 14.87
CA ASP A 97 -14.56 -6.54 14.56
C ASP A 97 -14.38 -6.36 13.05
N PRO A 98 -15.17 -5.49 12.37
CA PRO A 98 -15.09 -5.37 10.92
C PRO A 98 -13.77 -4.74 10.45
N SER A 99 -13.12 -3.95 11.30
CA SER A 99 -11.82 -3.33 10.99
C SER A 99 -10.68 -4.35 10.96
N ALA A 100 -10.88 -5.54 11.57
CA ALA A 100 -9.91 -6.62 11.52
C ALA A 100 -9.86 -7.28 10.12
N SER A 101 -11.00 -7.49 9.46
CA SER A 101 -11.02 -7.98 8.06
C SER A 101 -10.37 -6.96 7.12
N LEU A 102 -10.59 -5.68 7.36
CA LEU A 102 -9.95 -4.58 6.62
C LEU A 102 -8.42 -4.64 6.73
N ALA A 103 -7.90 -4.79 7.96
CA ALA A 103 -6.47 -4.92 8.23
C ALA A 103 -5.88 -6.21 7.64
N LEU A 104 -6.64 -7.30 7.59
CA LEU A 104 -6.20 -8.55 6.97
C LEU A 104 -6.06 -8.41 5.45
N LEU A 105 -7.04 -7.78 4.78
CA LEU A 105 -6.98 -7.53 3.34
C LEU A 105 -5.81 -6.60 2.99
N GLU A 106 -5.65 -5.52 3.76
CA GLU A 106 -4.50 -4.60 3.61
C GLU A 106 -3.17 -5.35 3.72
N PHE A 107 -3.03 -6.18 4.75
CA PHE A 107 -1.82 -6.98 4.93
C PHE A 107 -1.58 -7.97 3.77
N ALA A 108 -2.63 -8.66 3.30
CA ALA A 108 -2.53 -9.60 2.19
C ALA A 108 -2.13 -8.92 0.88
N LEU A 109 -2.71 -7.74 0.59
CA LEU A 109 -2.36 -6.93 -0.57
C LEU A 109 -0.92 -6.40 -0.47
N PHE A 110 -0.53 -5.90 0.70
CA PHE A 110 0.82 -5.41 0.93
C PHE A 110 1.85 -6.53 0.77
N SER A 111 1.66 -7.67 1.44
CA SER A 111 2.58 -8.81 1.37
C SER A 111 2.54 -9.56 0.03
N GLN A 112 1.63 -9.18 -0.88
CA GLN A 112 1.37 -9.88 -2.14
C GLN A 112 1.01 -11.37 -1.94
N ASP A 113 0.45 -11.70 -0.77
CA ASP A 113 0.05 -13.04 -0.40
C ASP A 113 -1.32 -13.36 -1.04
N SER A 114 -1.28 -13.95 -2.24
CA SER A 114 -2.48 -14.31 -3.00
C SER A 114 -3.38 -15.32 -2.28
N GLU A 115 -2.79 -16.29 -1.58
CA GLU A 115 -3.54 -17.30 -0.84
C GLU A 115 -4.28 -16.65 0.33
N LEU A 116 -3.59 -15.82 1.11
CA LEU A 116 -4.22 -15.07 2.20
C LEU A 116 -5.29 -14.12 1.68
N LYS A 117 -5.03 -13.42 0.56
CA LYS A 117 -5.99 -12.50 -0.06
C LYS A 117 -7.30 -13.19 -0.41
N GLU A 118 -7.24 -14.40 -0.98
CA GLU A 118 -8.43 -15.18 -1.34
C GLU A 118 -9.22 -15.67 -0.12
N GLN A 119 -8.57 -15.88 1.02
CA GLN A 119 -9.20 -16.32 2.26
C GLN A 119 -9.90 -15.20 3.04
N VAL A 120 -9.66 -13.93 2.70
CA VAL A 120 -10.26 -12.82 3.44
C VAL A 120 -11.77 -12.75 3.23
N ASP A 121 -12.54 -12.78 4.32
CA ASP A 121 -13.97 -12.48 4.28
C ASP A 121 -14.20 -11.01 3.96
N LEU A 122 -14.68 -10.74 2.73
CA LEU A 122 -14.93 -9.38 2.23
C LEU A 122 -16.24 -8.77 2.76
N ARG A 123 -17.16 -9.55 3.35
CA ARG A 123 -18.48 -9.03 3.76
C ARG A 123 -18.40 -7.86 4.75
N PRO A 124 -17.53 -7.87 5.79
CA PRO A 124 -17.37 -6.73 6.67
C PRO A 124 -16.81 -5.50 5.95
N ILE A 125 -15.89 -5.70 5.01
CA ILE A 125 -15.28 -4.62 4.22
C ILE A 125 -16.30 -4.00 3.27
N GLN A 126 -17.13 -4.82 2.62
CA GLN A 126 -18.23 -4.35 1.77
C GLN A 126 -19.25 -3.55 2.58
N LYS A 127 -19.55 -3.99 3.81
CA LYS A 127 -20.41 -3.23 4.72
C LYS A 127 -19.82 -1.87 5.07
N LEU A 128 -18.54 -1.79 5.41
CA LEU A 128 -17.84 -0.52 5.66
C LEU A 128 -17.87 0.39 4.43
N SER A 129 -17.55 -0.14 3.24
CA SER A 129 -17.67 0.61 1.99
C SER A 129 -19.08 1.16 1.80
N ASN A 130 -20.12 0.36 2.02
CA ASN A 130 -21.52 0.79 1.92
C ASN A 130 -21.91 1.84 2.97
N GLN A 131 -21.17 1.93 4.08
CA GLN A 131 -21.32 2.95 5.13
C GLN A 131 -20.42 4.19 4.90
N ASN A 132 -19.99 4.39 3.66
CA ASN A 132 -19.13 5.50 3.23
C ASN A 132 -17.71 5.51 3.80
N ASP A 133 -17.16 4.33 4.12
CA ASP A 133 -15.73 4.20 4.39
C ASP A 133 -14.95 4.21 3.06
N ALA A 134 -14.24 5.32 2.82
CA ALA A 134 -13.43 5.54 1.64
C ALA A 134 -12.29 4.54 1.51
N TYR A 135 -11.67 4.18 2.64
CA TYR A 135 -10.55 3.26 2.68
C TYR A 135 -10.98 1.82 2.40
N ALA A 136 -12.12 1.39 2.95
CA ALA A 136 -12.71 0.10 2.62
C ALA A 136 -13.08 0.01 1.13
N SER A 137 -13.62 1.08 0.55
CA SER A 137 -13.93 1.15 -0.88
C SER A 137 -12.65 1.05 -1.71
N TYR A 138 -11.59 1.76 -1.35
CA TYR A 138 -10.29 1.70 -2.01
C TYR A 138 -9.67 0.29 -1.91
N LEU A 139 -9.63 -0.33 -0.73
CA LEU A 139 -9.08 -1.68 -0.57
C LEU A 139 -9.86 -2.74 -1.34
N LEU A 140 -11.19 -2.64 -1.41
CA LEU A 140 -11.99 -3.53 -2.26
C LEU A 140 -11.67 -3.34 -3.75
N ALA A 141 -11.42 -2.10 -4.19
CA ALA A 141 -10.98 -1.87 -5.56
C ALA A 141 -9.66 -2.59 -5.85
N GLN A 142 -8.67 -2.48 -4.95
CA GLN A 142 -7.38 -3.17 -5.07
C GLN A 142 -7.49 -4.70 -5.02
N TYR A 143 -8.56 -5.25 -4.45
CA TYR A 143 -8.82 -6.69 -4.45
C TYR A 143 -9.25 -7.21 -5.84
N TYR A 144 -10.10 -6.46 -6.54
CA TYR A 144 -10.68 -6.88 -7.82
C TYR A 144 -9.77 -6.53 -9.00
N SER A 145 -9.69 -7.43 -9.99
CA SER A 145 -8.90 -7.21 -11.22
C SER A 145 -9.69 -6.69 -12.40
N ASN A 146 -11.03 -6.77 -12.39
CA ASN A 146 -11.87 -6.36 -13.51
C ASN A 146 -12.37 -4.92 -13.35
N THR A 147 -12.28 -4.15 -14.43
CA THR A 147 -12.60 -2.71 -14.47
C THR A 147 -14.02 -2.43 -13.99
N GLU A 148 -14.98 -3.27 -14.38
CA GLU A 148 -16.39 -3.17 -13.99
C GLU A 148 -16.60 -3.21 -12.46
N ARG A 149 -15.75 -3.92 -11.71
CA ARG A 149 -15.83 -3.95 -10.25
C ARG A 149 -14.97 -2.89 -9.59
N TYR A 150 -13.72 -2.70 -10.02
CA TYR A 150 -12.81 -1.83 -9.28
C TYR A 150 -13.01 -0.34 -9.58
N ILE A 151 -13.38 0.04 -10.81
CA ILE A 151 -13.56 1.47 -11.16
C ILE A 151 -14.68 2.11 -10.32
N PRO A 152 -15.89 1.54 -10.19
CA PRO A 152 -16.93 2.13 -9.35
C PRO A 152 -16.53 2.25 -7.87
N LEU A 153 -15.73 1.30 -7.36
CA LEU A 153 -15.21 1.32 -6.00
C LEU A 153 -14.15 2.41 -5.80
N LEU A 154 -13.26 2.60 -6.79
CA LEU A 154 -12.33 3.72 -6.81
C LEU A 154 -13.07 5.06 -6.89
N GLU A 155 -14.01 5.22 -7.81
CA GLU A 155 -14.80 6.45 -7.94
C GLU A 155 -15.52 6.77 -6.62
N LYS A 156 -16.11 5.77 -5.98
CA LYS A 156 -16.74 5.91 -4.66
C LYS A 156 -15.74 6.38 -3.60
N ALA A 157 -14.59 5.72 -3.47
CA ALA A 157 -13.54 6.12 -2.54
C ALA A 157 -13.03 7.55 -2.82
N GLY A 158 -12.82 7.88 -4.10
CA GLY A 158 -12.36 9.19 -4.54
C GLY A 158 -13.40 10.29 -4.30
N GLN A 159 -14.68 10.01 -4.45
CA GLN A 159 -15.74 10.98 -4.08
C GLN A 159 -15.77 11.24 -2.57
N GLN A 160 -15.47 10.21 -1.77
CA GLN A 160 -15.38 10.31 -0.30
C GLN A 160 -14.07 10.93 0.18
N GLY A 161 -13.20 11.39 -0.73
CA GLY A 161 -11.99 12.13 -0.41
C GLY A 161 -10.72 11.30 -0.32
N SER A 162 -10.74 10.00 -0.69
CA SER A 162 -9.52 9.21 -0.78
C SER A 162 -8.63 9.74 -1.91
N ALA A 163 -7.53 10.39 -1.52
CA ALA A 163 -6.55 10.90 -2.46
C ALA A 163 -5.85 9.77 -3.25
N ALA A 164 -5.54 8.65 -2.58
CA ALA A 164 -5.00 7.47 -3.24
C ALA A 164 -5.93 6.96 -4.36
N ALA A 165 -7.25 6.91 -4.12
CA ALA A 165 -8.21 6.54 -5.15
C ALA A 165 -8.30 7.57 -6.28
N GLN A 166 -8.27 8.87 -5.97
CA GLN A 166 -8.30 9.95 -6.97
C GLN A 166 -7.06 9.90 -7.88
N MET A 167 -5.86 9.72 -7.31
CA MET A 167 -4.63 9.52 -8.08
C MET A 167 -4.72 8.26 -8.95
N THR A 168 -5.23 7.17 -8.37
CA THR A 168 -5.39 5.92 -9.10
C THR A 168 -6.33 6.11 -10.30
N LEU A 169 -7.47 6.78 -10.12
CA LEU A 169 -8.41 7.09 -11.20
C LEU A 169 -7.82 8.00 -12.27
N ALA A 170 -6.99 8.97 -11.89
CA ALA A 170 -6.29 9.82 -12.85
C ALA A 170 -5.42 9.00 -13.81
N ASP A 171 -4.71 8.01 -13.28
CA ASP A 171 -3.86 7.12 -14.08
C ASP A 171 -4.68 6.04 -14.82
N GLU A 172 -5.75 5.51 -14.21
CA GLU A 172 -6.70 4.59 -14.88
C GLU A 172 -7.26 5.21 -16.15
N TYR A 173 -7.92 6.37 -16.03
CA TYR A 173 -8.52 7.05 -17.17
C TYR A 173 -7.47 7.65 -18.12
N GLY A 174 -6.29 7.98 -17.62
CA GLY A 174 -5.23 8.59 -18.43
C GLY A 174 -4.51 7.60 -19.33
N PHE A 175 -4.20 6.40 -18.83
CA PHE A 175 -3.38 5.45 -19.58
C PHE A 175 -3.45 3.96 -19.17
N ARG A 176 -3.99 3.59 -17.99
CA ARG A 176 -4.01 2.17 -17.57
C ARG A 176 -5.23 1.39 -18.05
N LEU A 177 -6.38 2.04 -18.23
CA LEU A 177 -7.55 1.39 -18.80
C LEU A 177 -7.32 1.02 -20.27
N PRO A 178 -8.09 0.05 -20.81
CA PRO A 178 -8.16 -0.17 -22.26
C PRO A 178 -8.44 1.15 -22.99
N VAL A 179 -7.86 1.34 -24.18
CA VAL A 179 -7.89 2.62 -24.92
C VAL A 179 -9.31 3.16 -25.09
N GLU A 180 -10.28 2.27 -25.29
CA GLU A 180 -11.70 2.59 -25.49
C GLU A 180 -12.39 3.10 -24.21
N GLN A 181 -11.79 2.86 -23.04
CA GLN A 181 -12.28 3.27 -21.72
C GLN A 181 -11.45 4.44 -21.14
N GLN A 182 -10.35 4.82 -21.80
CA GLN A 182 -9.57 6.00 -21.42
C GLN A 182 -10.38 7.27 -21.68
N ASP A 183 -10.21 8.25 -20.80
CA ASP A 183 -10.95 9.50 -20.83
C ASP A 183 -10.09 10.61 -20.20
N THR A 184 -9.52 11.46 -21.04
CA THR A 184 -8.61 12.52 -20.60
C THR A 184 -9.29 13.55 -19.71
N GLN A 185 -10.59 13.80 -19.90
CA GLN A 185 -11.35 14.74 -19.07
C GLN A 185 -11.57 14.16 -17.67
N LYS A 186 -11.91 12.87 -17.57
CA LYS A 186 -11.99 12.19 -16.27
C LYS A 186 -10.63 12.11 -15.59
N ALA A 187 -9.57 11.81 -16.34
CA ALA A 187 -8.21 11.78 -15.80
C ALA A 187 -7.82 13.12 -15.17
N GLU A 188 -8.06 14.22 -15.87
CA GLU A 188 -7.80 15.58 -15.38
C GLU A 188 -8.68 15.93 -14.18
N PHE A 189 -9.97 15.59 -14.22
CA PHE A 189 -10.90 15.79 -13.11
C PHE A 189 -10.38 15.14 -11.82
N TRP A 190 -9.98 13.87 -11.89
CA TRP A 190 -9.50 13.13 -10.72
C TRP A 190 -8.13 13.62 -10.25
N ALA A 191 -7.22 13.98 -11.16
CA ALA A 191 -5.95 14.61 -10.83
C ALA A 191 -6.14 15.94 -10.07
N ASN A 192 -7.06 16.78 -10.54
CA ASN A 192 -7.35 18.06 -9.90
C ASN A 192 -8.00 17.87 -8.53
N LYS A 193 -8.87 16.88 -8.35
CA LYS A 193 -9.39 16.48 -7.03
C LYS A 193 -8.27 16.02 -6.09
N ALA A 194 -7.35 15.18 -6.55
CA ALA A 194 -6.21 14.73 -5.76
C ALA A 194 -5.33 15.90 -5.32
N LYS A 195 -5.03 16.84 -6.21
CA LYS A 195 -4.29 18.07 -5.89
C LYS A 195 -5.01 18.94 -4.87
N GLN A 196 -6.33 19.07 -4.95
CA GLN A 196 -7.12 19.82 -3.97
C GLN A 196 -7.06 19.17 -2.58
N ASN A 197 -7.10 17.84 -2.51
CA ASN A 197 -7.09 17.09 -1.25
C ASN A 197 -5.70 16.96 -0.62
N LEU A 198 -4.66 16.73 -1.42
CA LEU A 198 -3.28 16.52 -0.95
C LEU A 198 -2.45 17.81 -0.89
N GLY A 199 -2.79 18.79 -1.70
CA GLY A 199 -1.89 19.87 -2.10
C GLY A 199 -1.06 19.48 -3.33
N GLU A 200 -0.79 20.48 -4.19
CA GLU A 200 -0.10 20.26 -5.47
C GLU A 200 1.32 19.72 -5.31
N ALA A 201 2.07 20.22 -4.33
CA ALA A 201 3.42 19.76 -4.05
C ALA A 201 3.44 18.26 -3.66
N ALA A 202 2.57 17.86 -2.72
CA ALA A 202 2.48 16.47 -2.26
C ALA A 202 1.96 15.53 -3.37
N TYR A 203 1.01 15.98 -4.19
CA TYR A 203 0.56 15.21 -5.36
C TYR A 203 1.72 14.99 -6.35
N THR A 204 2.50 16.05 -6.62
CA THR A 204 3.63 15.99 -7.55
C THR A 204 4.72 15.07 -7.01
N GLU A 205 5.08 15.20 -5.74
CA GLU A 205 6.05 14.32 -5.07
C GLU A 205 5.63 12.84 -5.17
N GLN A 206 4.36 12.52 -4.88
CA GLN A 206 3.87 11.14 -4.98
C GLN A 206 3.89 10.63 -6.42
N LYS A 207 3.53 11.45 -7.42
CA LYS A 207 3.67 11.06 -8.84
C LYS A 207 5.14 10.84 -9.22
N CYS A 208 6.04 11.71 -8.79
CA CYS A 208 7.47 11.60 -9.05
C CYS A 208 8.07 10.34 -8.43
N ALA A 209 7.71 10.01 -7.19
CA ALA A 209 8.18 8.81 -6.51
C ALA A 209 7.73 7.53 -7.24
N LEU A 210 6.50 7.48 -7.74
CA LEU A 210 5.99 6.33 -8.51
C LEU A 210 6.62 6.21 -9.90
N ALA A 211 6.98 7.34 -10.52
CA ALA A 211 7.59 7.40 -11.84
C ALA A 211 9.13 7.43 -11.81
N ASN A 212 9.75 7.31 -10.63
CA ASN A 212 11.19 7.45 -10.41
C ASN A 212 11.79 8.72 -11.04
N CYS A 213 11.08 9.85 -10.99
CA CYS A 213 11.51 11.08 -11.65
C CYS A 213 12.83 11.66 -11.12
N ASP A 214 13.25 11.27 -9.91
CA ASP A 214 14.50 11.71 -9.28
C ASP A 214 15.73 10.94 -9.82
N LEU A 215 15.53 9.90 -10.62
CA LEU A 215 16.60 9.24 -11.35
C LEU A 215 16.83 10.02 -12.65
N GLU A 216 17.82 10.93 -12.65
CA GLU A 216 18.31 11.61 -13.87
C GLU A 216 18.91 10.63 -14.90
N GLU A 217 19.01 9.33 -14.58
CA GLU A 217 19.50 8.27 -15.46
C GLU A 217 18.36 7.38 -15.96
N PHE A 218 17.59 7.86 -16.93
CA PHE A 218 16.96 6.96 -17.90
C PHE A 218 17.96 6.70 -19.03
N GLU A 219 19.02 5.93 -18.77
CA GLU A 219 19.70 5.25 -19.87
C GLU A 219 18.73 4.19 -20.41
N MET A 220 18.11 4.48 -21.55
CA MET A 220 17.38 3.46 -22.29
C MET A 220 18.36 2.33 -22.62
N VAL A 221 18.13 1.16 -22.05
CA VAL A 221 18.88 -0.04 -22.39
C VAL A 221 18.64 -0.32 -23.88
N ASP A 222 19.67 -0.13 -24.70
CA ASP A 222 19.65 -0.51 -26.10
C ASP A 222 19.79 -2.03 -26.23
N PHE A 223 18.65 -2.73 -26.21
CA PHE A 223 18.60 -4.19 -26.32
C PHE A 223 19.19 -4.72 -27.64
N SER A 224 19.39 -3.89 -28.67
CA SER A 224 20.03 -4.32 -29.92
C SER A 224 21.51 -4.67 -29.74
N LYS A 225 22.14 -4.19 -28.66
CA LYS A 225 23.56 -4.46 -28.33
C LYS A 225 23.77 -5.71 -27.47
N ILE A 226 22.71 -6.28 -26.89
CA ILE A 226 22.82 -7.42 -25.96
C ILE A 226 22.82 -8.76 -26.72
N THR A 227 22.27 -8.82 -27.93
CA THR A 227 22.19 -10.05 -28.75
C THR A 227 23.47 -10.42 -29.51
N GLN A 228 24.63 -9.82 -29.19
CA GLN A 228 25.91 -10.09 -29.89
C GLN A 228 27.00 -10.73 -29.01
N GLN A 229 26.65 -11.37 -27.88
CA GLN A 229 27.56 -12.22 -27.10
C GLN A 229 27.01 -13.64 -27.00
#